data_AF-A0A2H9MPW9-F1
#
_entry.id   AF-A0A2H9MPW9-F1
#
_cell.length_a   1.000
_cell.length_b   1.000
_cell.length_c   1.000
_cell.angle_alpha   90.00
_cell.angle_beta   90.00
_cell.angle_gamma   90.00
#
_symmetry.space_group_name_H-M   'P 1'
#
loop_
_entity.id
_entity.type
_entity.pdbx_description
1 polymer ?
#
loop_
_entity_poly.entity_id
_entity_poly.type
_entity_poly.pdbx_seq_one_letter_code
_entity_poly.pdbx_strand_id
1 'polypeptide(L)' 'KDDYRYLINVGSVGQPRDGIPLGSFIIFDSELLNVEFVRFKYDIEKVYNKIIGRGLPPFLGERLFMGF' A
#
# COMPACT_ATOMS: atom_id res chain seq x y z
N LYS A 1 7.39 -12.15 28.30
CA LYS A 1 6.19 -11.35 28.66
C LYS A 1 5.12 -11.78 27.65
N ASP A 2 4.53 -12.95 27.90
CA ASP A 2 4.11 -13.88 26.83
C ASP A 2 2.60 -13.90 26.60
N ASP A 3 1.93 -12.77 26.83
CA ASP A 3 0.47 -12.68 26.79
C ASP A 3 -0.06 -11.56 25.88
N TYR A 4 0.79 -10.97 25.04
CA TYR A 4 0.35 -9.95 24.10
C TYR A 4 -0.07 -10.56 22.77
N ARG A 5 -1.31 -10.28 22.38
CA ARG A 5 -1.83 -10.51 21.03
C ARG A 5 -1.77 -9.20 20.27
N TYR A 6 -1.27 -9.24 19.03
CA TYR A 6 -1.10 -8.07 18.18
C TYR A 6 -2.10 -8.11 17.03
N LEU A 7 -2.65 -6.94 16.69
CA LEU A 7 -3.36 -6.72 15.44
C LEU A 7 -2.44 -5.90 14.54
N ILE A 8 -2.16 -6.41 13.34
CA ILE A 8 -1.22 -5.77 12.40
C ILE A 8 -1.97 -5.40 11.14
N ASN A 9 -1.93 -4.12 10.78
CA ASN A 9 -2.41 -3.62 9.50
C ASN A 9 -1.23 -3.52 8.53
N VAL A 10 -1.31 -4.22 7.39
CA VAL A 10 -0.21 -4.33 6.42
C VAL A 10 -0.11 -3.11 5.48
N GLY A 11 -1.06 -2.18 5.57
CA GLY A 11 -1.26 -1.12 4.61
C GLY A 11 -1.97 -1.62 3.35
N SER A 12 -1.65 -1.02 2.21
CA SER A 12 -2.26 -1.35 0.92
C SER A 12 -1.20 -1.43 -0.18
N VAL A 13 -1.26 -2.50 -0.97
CA VAL A 13 -0.35 -2.74 -2.10
C VAL A 13 -0.64 -1.78 -3.26
N GLY A 14 -1.91 -1.52 -3.56
CA GLY A 14 -2.33 -0.82 -4.79
C GLY A 14 -2.97 0.56 -4.59
N GLN A 15 -3.40 0.89 -3.37
CA GLN A 15 -3.97 2.20 -3.04
C GLN A 15 -3.76 2.52 -1.55
N PRO A 16 -2.54 2.95 -1.17
CA PRO A 16 -2.26 3.49 0.15
C PRO A 16 -3.18 4.69 0.44
N ARG A 17 -3.56 4.86 1.70
CA ARG A 17 -4.45 5.95 2.18
C ARG A 17 -3.88 6.71 3.36
N ASP A 18 -2.57 6.65 3.52
CA ASP A 18 -1.80 7.19 4.64
C ASP A 18 -0.95 8.40 4.24
N GLY A 19 -1.16 8.96 3.05
CA GLY A 19 -0.39 10.10 2.54
C GLY A 19 0.96 9.71 1.95
N ILE A 20 1.28 8.41 1.86
CA ILE A 20 2.53 7.89 1.31
C ILE A 20 2.22 7.14 0.01
N PRO A 21 2.60 7.67 -1.17
CA PRO A 21 2.30 7.04 -2.47
C PRO A 21 3.22 5.86 -2.79
N LEU A 22 3.51 5.01 -1.80
CA LEU A 22 4.28 3.78 -1.93
C LEU A 22 3.38 2.60 -1.54
N GLY A 23 3.38 1.56 -2.36
CA GLY A 23 2.70 0.32 -2.01
C GLY A 23 3.28 -0.24 -0.71
N SER A 24 2.42 -0.87 0.09
CA SER A 24 2.76 -1.39 1.41
C SER A 24 2.40 -2.86 1.53
N PHE A 25 3.30 -3.63 2.12
CA PHE A 25 3.07 -4.98 2.61
C PHE A 25 3.98 -5.25 3.83
N ILE A 26 3.83 -6.42 4.44
CA ILE A 26 4.74 -6.88 5.50
C ILE A 26 5.40 -8.20 5.13
N ILE A 27 6.56 -8.45 5.72
CA ILE A 27 7.15 -9.78 5.82
C ILE A 27 7.01 -10.21 7.29
N PHE A 28 6.40 -11.36 7.52
CA PHE A 28 6.27 -11.95 8.86
C PHE A 28 7.17 -13.17 8.98
N ASP A 29 8.16 -13.09 9.87
CA ASP A 29 8.99 -14.22 10.28
C ASP A 29 8.33 -14.90 11.48
N SER A 30 7.82 -16.12 11.25
CA SER A 30 7.11 -16.89 12.28
C SER A 30 8.02 -17.58 13.29
N GLU A 31 9.30 -17.77 12.98
CA GLU A 31 10.27 -18.39 13.90
C GLU A 31 10.77 -17.34 14.91
N LEU A 32 11.04 -16.14 14.42
CA LEU A 32 11.50 -15.01 15.24
C LEU A 32 10.34 -14.15 15.77
N LEU A 33 9.11 -14.41 15.34
CA LEU A 33 7.92 -13.60 15.62
C LEU A 33 8.14 -12.11 15.31
N ASN A 34 8.77 -11.83 14.16
CA ASN A 34 9.14 -10.49 13.73
C ASN A 34 8.29 -10.05 12.52
N VAL A 35 7.94 -8.76 12.47
CA VAL A 35 7.19 -8.12 11.39
C VAL A 35 8.03 -7.01 10.80
N GLU A 36 8.37 -7.12 9.51
CA GLU A 36 9.01 -6.07 8.74
C GLU A 36 7.98 -5.36 7.85
N PHE A 37 7.94 -4.03 7.91
CA PHE A 37 7.10 -3.22 7.02
C PHE A 37 7.90 -2.82 5.79
N VAL A 38 7.39 -3.14 4.60
CA VAL A 38 8.05 -2.82 3.34
C VAL A 38 7.22 -1.81 2.56
N ARG A 39 7.89 -0.74 2.11
CA ARG A 39 7.36 0.23 1.17
C ARG A 39 8.08 0.13 -0.16
N PHE A 40 7.33 0.12 -1.25
CA PHE A 40 7.91 -0.02 -2.58
C PHE A 40 7.34 0.99 -3.57
N LYS A 41 8.20 1.45 -4.47
CA LYS A 41 7.82 2.31 -5.59
C LYS A 41 7.17 1.45 -6.68
N TYR A 42 6.18 2.02 -7.34
CA TYR A 42 5.57 1.47 -8.53
C TYR A 42 5.26 2.60 -9.51
N ASP A 43 5.01 2.24 -10.76
CA ASP A 43 4.74 3.20 -11.83
C ASP A 43 3.30 3.72 -11.75
N ILE A 44 3.10 4.77 -10.95
CA ILE A 44 1.80 5.40 -10.73
C ILE A 44 1.26 6.00 -12.04
N GLU A 45 2.12 6.61 -12.87
CA GLU A 45 1.73 7.20 -14.15
C GLU A 45 1.13 6.16 -15.09
N LYS A 46 1.74 4.97 -15.19
CA LYS A 46 1.20 3.85 -15.98
C LYS A 46 -0.16 3.39 -15.47
N VAL A 47 -0.38 3.38 -14.16
CA VAL A 47 -1.68 3.02 -13.57
C VAL A 47 -2.71 4.12 -13.84
N TYR A 48 -2.35 5.39 -13.64
CA TYR A 48 -3.18 6.55 -13.95
C TYR A 48 -3.64 6.54 -15.42
N ASN A 49 -2.72 6.35 -16.36
CA ASN A 49 -3.04 6.31 -17.78
C ASN A 49 -3.99 5.15 -18.13
N LYS A 50 -3.88 4.01 -17.46
CA LYS A 50 -4.83 2.89 -17.60
C LYS A 50 -6.22 3.19 -17.03
N ILE A 51 -6.31 4.03 -16.00
CA ILE A 51 -7.58 4.48 -15.40
C ILE A 51 -8.27 5.44 -16.37
N ILE A 52 -7.56 6.47 -16.82
CA ILE A 52 -8.08 7.46 -17.77
C ILE A 52 -8.43 6.83 -19.11
N GLY A 53 -7.55 5.96 -19.64
CA GLY A 53 -7.77 5.25 -20.90
C GLY A 53 -8.98 4.31 -20.89
N ARG A 54 -9.54 4.00 -19.71
CA ARG A 54 -10.80 3.24 -19.56
C ARG A 54 -12.03 4.12 -19.30
N GLY A 55 -11.88 5.44 -19.32
CA GLY A 55 -12.98 6.37 -19.03
C GLY A 55 -13.43 6.36 -17.57
N LEU A 56 -12.60 5.86 -16.65
CA LEU A 56 -12.90 5.90 -15.22
C LEU A 56 -12.73 7.34 -14.68
N PRO A 57 -13.44 7.71 -13.59
CA PRO A 57 -13.30 9.02 -12.98
C PRO A 57 -11.83 9.37 -12.65
N PRO A 58 -11.32 10.55 -13.09
CA PRO A 58 -9.91 10.92 -12.93
C PRO A 58 -9.39 10.88 -11.48
N PHE A 59 -10.24 11.24 -10.52
CA PHE A 59 -9.90 11.25 -9.10
C PHE A 59 -9.40 9.88 -8.59
N LEU A 60 -9.83 8.78 -9.21
CA LEU A 60 -9.40 7.43 -8.84
C LEU A 60 -7.91 7.20 -9.09
N GLY A 61 -7.36 7.85 -10.12
CA GLY A 61 -5.94 7.82 -10.43
C GLY A 61 -5.16 8.93 -9.74
N GLU A 62 -5.71 10.15 -9.68
CA GLU A 62 -5.05 11.30 -9.02
C GLU A 62 -4.67 11.00 -7.57
N ARG A 63 -5.56 10.33 -6.84
CA ARG A 63 -5.31 9.96 -5.44
C ARG A 63 -4.13 9.02 -5.21
N LEU A 64 -3.74 8.25 -6.23
CA LEU A 64 -2.57 7.36 -6.15
C LEU A 64 -1.27 8.14 -5.95
N PHE A 65 -1.16 9.35 -6.53
CA PHE A 65 0.00 10.23 -6.38
C PHE A 65 0.13 10.81 -4.97
N MET A 66 -0.99 10.90 -4.24
CA MET A 66 -1.04 11.45 -2.89
C MET A 66 -1.02 10.36 -1.81
N GLY A 67 -1.26 9.09 -2.17
CA GLY A 67 -1.53 8.04 -1.20
C GLY A 67 -2.85 8.28 -0.46
N PHE A 68 -3.92 8.57 -1.19
CA PHE A 68 -5.28 8.85 -0.70
C PHE A 68 -6.33 7.87 -1.28
#